data_AF-A0A645G2A8-F1
#
_entry.id   AF-A0A645G2A8-F1
#
_cell.length_a   1.000
_cell.length_b   1.000
_cell.length_c   1.000
_cell.angle_alpha   90.00
_cell.angle_beta   90.00
_cell.angle_gamma   90.00
#
_symmetry.space_group_name_H-M   'P 1'
#
loop_
_entity.id
_entity.type
_entity.pdbx_description
1 polymer ?
#
loop_
_entity_poly.entity_id
_entity_poly.type
_entity_poly.pdbx_seq_one_letter_code
_entity_poly.pdbx_strand_id
1 'polypeptide(L)' 'MEIAKPGNIKTFCQPNALITLQEYINDYADEEIKTKGNQLIDSVIELLPEQEKRITKKMIDDINSGTRDIYL' A
#
# COMPACT_ATOMS: atom_id res chain seq x y z
N MET A 1 -3.52 -18.09 14.29
CA MET A 1 -2.34 -17.32 14.78
C MET A 1 -1.06 -17.71 14.03
N GLU A 2 -1.16 -18.29 12.84
CA GLU A 2 -0.03 -18.86 12.09
C GLU A 2 0.86 -17.81 11.40
N ILE A 3 0.37 -16.57 11.24
CA ILE A 3 1.09 -15.50 10.51
C ILE A 3 1.65 -14.43 11.48
N ALA A 4 0.96 -14.20 12.60
CA ALA A 4 1.33 -13.21 13.61
C ALA A 4 2.46 -13.66 14.55
N LYS A 5 2.43 -14.91 15.02
CA LYS A 5 3.47 -15.45 15.93
C LYS A 5 4.86 -15.63 15.30
N PRO A 6 5.01 -16.02 14.02
CA PRO A 6 6.35 -16.16 13.41
C PRO A 6 6.97 -14.85 12.91
N GLY A 7 6.29 -13.69 13.03
CA GLY A 7 6.83 -12.40 12.60
C GLY A 7 6.60 -12.06 11.11
N ASN A 8 6.02 -12.98 10.34
CA ASN A 8 5.69 -12.79 8.92
C ASN A 8 4.52 -11.79 8.69
N ILE A 9 3.87 -11.32 9.75
CA ILE A 9 2.76 -10.36 9.65
C ILE A 9 3.16 -9.05 8.94
N LYS A 10 4.42 -8.63 9.05
CA LYS A 10 4.91 -7.40 8.40
C LYS A 10 4.83 -7.50 6.87
N THR A 11 5.11 -8.68 6.33
CA THR A 11 5.12 -9.00 4.90
C THR A 11 3.73 -8.88 4.27
N PHE A 12 2.67 -9.11 5.04
CA PHE A 12 1.28 -9.06 4.56
C PHE A 12 0.57 -7.76 4.96
N CYS A 13 0.82 -7.25 6.17
CA CYS A 13 0.11 -6.08 6.66
C CYS A 13 0.63 -4.75 6.08
N GLN A 14 1.92 -4.65 5.74
CA GLN A 14 2.45 -3.41 5.16
C GLN A 14 1.89 -3.10 3.76
N PRO A 15 1.86 -4.06 2.81
CA PRO A 15 1.26 -3.81 1.50
C PRO A 15 -0.23 -3.45 1.58
N ASN A 16 -1.02 -4.22 2.35
CA ASN A 16 -2.46 -3.96 2.50
C ASN A 16 -2.74 -2.59 3.16
N ALA A 17 -1.92 -2.17 4.12
CA ALA A 17 -2.05 -0.83 4.73
C ALA A 17 -1.79 0.30 3.71
N LEU A 18 -0.82 0.13 2.81
CA LEU A 18 -0.51 1.11 1.76
C LEU A 18 -1.62 1.18 0.72
N ILE A 19 -2.20 0.04 0.37
CA ILE A 19 -3.35 -0.05 -0.56
C ILE A 19 -4.54 0.70 0.00
N THR A 20 -4.97 0.40 1.23
CA THR A 20 -6.11 1.08 1.85
C THR A 20 -5.87 2.58 2.01
N LEU A 21 -4.63 2.99 2.31
CA LEU A 21 -4.27 4.40 2.36
C LEU A 21 -4.37 5.08 0.99
N GLN A 22 -3.90 4.43 -0.09
CA GLN A 22 -4.02 4.94 -1.45
C GLN A 22 -5.48 5.08 -1.88
N GLU A 23 -6.33 4.09 -1.57
CA GLU A 23 -7.78 4.17 -1.83
C GLU A 23 -8.40 5.37 -1.10
N TYR A 24 -8.08 5.55 0.19
CA TYR A 24 -8.56 6.71 0.95
C TYR A 24 -8.12 8.05 0.31
N ILE A 25 -6.86 8.13 -0.10
CA ILE A 25 -6.31 9.33 -0.75
C ILE A 25 -7.04 9.61 -2.07
N ASN A 26 -7.30 8.59 -2.88
CA ASN A 26 -7.97 8.74 -4.17
C ASN A 26 -9.43 9.16 -4.01
N ASP A 27 -10.13 8.61 -3.01
CA ASP A 27 -11.57 8.81 -2.85
C ASP A 27 -11.95 10.03 -2.00
N TYR A 28 -11.10 10.44 -1.05
CA TYR A 28 -11.48 11.41 -0.01
C TYR A 28 -10.49 12.55 0.23
N ALA A 29 -9.23 12.45 -0.21
CA ALA A 29 -8.23 13.48 0.09
C ALA A 29 -8.33 14.71 -0.83
N ASP A 30 -7.97 15.87 -0.29
CA ASP A 30 -7.69 17.07 -1.07
C ASP A 30 -6.29 17.01 -1.72
N GLU A 31 -5.98 17.96 -2.59
CA GLU A 31 -4.72 17.97 -3.35
C GLU A 31 -3.46 18.07 -2.46
N GLU A 32 -3.55 18.73 -1.30
CA GLU A 32 -2.44 18.83 -0.36
C GLU A 32 -2.17 17.46 0.30
N ILE A 33 -3.23 16.81 0.78
CA ILE A 33 -3.15 15.47 1.39
C ILE A 33 -2.73 14.43 0.36
N LYS A 34 -3.24 14.49 -0.88
CA LYS A 34 -2.80 13.61 -1.97
C LYS A 34 -1.30 13.69 -2.20
N THR A 35 -0.77 14.90 -2.31
CA THR A 35 0.66 15.11 -2.55
C THR A 35 1.51 14.53 -1.42
N LYS A 36 1.19 14.86 -0.17
CA LYS A 36 1.92 14.36 1.00
C LYS A 36 1.76 12.86 1.19
N GLY A 37 0.56 12.34 0.96
CA GLY A 37 0.24 10.93 1.09
C GLY A 37 0.98 10.06 0.08
N ASN A 38 0.98 10.47 -1.20
CA ASN A 38 1.71 9.75 -2.24
C ASN A 38 3.23 9.75 -1.97
N GLN A 39 3.80 10.87 -1.53
CA GLN A 39 5.22 10.93 -1.14
C GLN A 39 5.56 9.99 0.03
N LEU A 40 4.68 9.91 1.03
CA LEU A 40 4.84 8.97 2.13
C LEU A 40 4.78 7.53 1.62
N ILE A 41 3.76 7.19 0.82
CA ILE A 41 3.56 5.84 0.26
C ILE A 41 4.81 5.41 -0.51
N ASP A 42 5.33 6.25 -1.40
CA ASP A 42 6.55 5.98 -2.16
C ASP A 42 7.75 5.72 -1.25
N SER A 43 7.94 6.56 -0.21
CA SER A 43 9.05 6.39 0.73
C SER A 43 8.97 5.07 1.51
N VAL A 44 7.76 4.62 1.85
CA VAL A 44 7.55 3.36 2.58
C VAL A 44 7.74 2.15 1.65
N ILE A 45 7.30 2.23 0.40
CA ILE A 45 7.50 1.18 -0.61
C ILE A 45 9.00 0.93 -0.84
N GLU A 46 9.83 1.98 -0.83
CA GLU A 46 11.28 1.85 -0.99
C GLU A 46 11.95 1.11 0.17
N LEU A 47 11.31 1.03 1.34
CA LEU A 47 11.79 0.28 2.51
C LEU A 47 11.35 -1.19 2.52
N LEU A 48 10.45 -1.59 1.61
CA LEU A 48 10.00 -2.97 1.51
C LEU A 48 11.05 -3.86 0.83
N PRO A 49 11.10 -5.16 1.16
CA PRO A 49 11.91 -6.08 0.38
C PRO A 49 11.40 -6.18 -1.08
N GLU A 50 12.29 -6.54 -2.00
CA GLU A 50 12.06 -6.41 -3.45
C GLU A 50 10.82 -7.15 -3.97
N GLN A 51 10.46 -8.27 -3.36
CA GLN A 51 9.29 -9.03 -3.78
C GLN A 51 7.99 -8.29 -3.42
N GLU A 52 7.87 -7.84 -2.18
CA GLU A 52 6.73 -7.12 -1.63
C GLU A 52 6.60 -5.75 -2.30
N LYS A 53 7.72 -5.09 -2.56
CA LYS A 53 7.80 -3.82 -3.31
C LYS A 53 7.15 -3.94 -4.68
N ARG A 54 7.51 -4.97 -5.47
CA ARG A 54 6.92 -5.21 -6.80
C ARG A 54 5.41 -5.45 -6.72
N ILE A 55 4.98 -6.27 -5.76
CA ILE A 55 3.55 -6.58 -5.60
C ILE A 55 2.78 -5.31 -5.20
N THR A 56 3.30 -4.57 -4.23
CA THR A 56 2.68 -3.32 -3.73
C THR A 56 2.56 -2.27 -4.83
N LYS A 57 3.62 -2.06 -5.64
CA LYS A 57 3.58 -1.11 -6.78
C LYS A 57 2.50 -1.50 -7.78
N LYS A 58 2.43 -2.79 -8.16
CA LYS A 58 1.39 -3.27 -9.07
C LYS A 58 -0.02 -3.03 -8.52
N MET A 59 -0.25 -3.32 -7.24
CA MET A 59 -1.56 -3.12 -6.61
C MET A 59 -1.94 -1.64 -6.56
N ILE A 60 -0.99 -0.74 -6.30
CA ILE A 60 -1.22 0.72 -6.36
C ILE A 60 -1.55 1.18 -7.79
N ASP A 61 -0.84 0.68 -8.80
CA ASP A 61 -1.15 0.97 -10.20
C ASP A 61 -2.58 0.52 -10.56
N ASP A 62 -2.97 -0.67 -10.13
CA ASP A 62 -4.33 -1.20 -10.32
C ASP A 62 -5.39 -0.30 -9.63
N ILE A 63 -5.13 0.18 -8.41
CA ILE A 63 -6.02 1.11 -7.68
C ILE A 63 -6.16 2.45 -8.41
N ASN A 64 -5.04 2.98 -8.91
CA ASN A 64 -5.00 4.23 -9.65
C ASN A 64 -5.69 4.11 -11.01
N SER A 65 -5.71 2.90 -11.60
CA SER A 65 -6.47 2.62 -12.83
C SER A 65 -7.98 2.47 -12.61
N GLY A 66 -8.45 2.50 -11.36
CA GLY A 66 -9.86 2.42 -10.99
C GLY A 66 -10.31 1.07 -10.42
N THR A 67 -9.39 0.12 -10.21
CA THR A 67 -9.70 -1.11 -9.48
C THR A 67 -9.82 -0.81 -7.98
N ARG A 68 -10.69 -1.54 -7.26
CA ARG A 68 -10.95 -1.35 -5.82
C ARG A 68 -10.96 -2.72 -5.13
N ASP A 69 -10.72 -2.72 -3.82
CA ASP A 69 -10.73 -3.91 -2.95
C ASP A 69 -9.65 -4.95 -3.31
N ILE A 70 -8.40 -4.47 -3.42
CA ILE A 70 -7.23 -5.30 -3.72
C ILE A 70 -6.53 -5.70 -2.42
N TYR A 71 -6.33 -7.00 -2.21
CA TYR A 71 -5.62 -7.53 -1.03
C TYR A 71 -4.72 -8.72 -1.41
N LEU A 72 -3.64 -8.88 -0.63
CA LEU A 72 -2.72 -10.05 -0.68
C LEU A 72 -3.31 -11.30 -0.02
#